data_AF-A0A956H0E3-F1
#
_entry.id   AF-A0A956H0E3-F1
#
_cell.length_a   1.000
_cell.length_b   1.000
_cell.length_c   1.000
_cell.angle_alpha   90.00
_cell.angle_beta   90.00
_cell.angle_gamma   90.00
#
_symmetry.space_group_name_H-M   'P 1'
#
loop_
_entity.id
_entity.type
_entity.pdbx_description
1 polymer ?
#
loop_
_entity_poly.entity_id
_entity_poly.type
_entity_poly.pdbx_seq_one_letter_code
_entity_poly.pdbx_strand_id
1 'polypeptide(L)'
;MFRFFIIPCAADYYRSKEITFVFHALLRFLDDPASMMDPTGFMSHRDAIIGHLMQVTHADPIYDLQLLAAIPTGLEELESQLEQMIAGTHPRAESIGAIIEDSSYHQRLLEHVREFRVDPASCKPLLRDNVAGNPHFAQIAEVFGDLPSAIGYFASLPDRPMRALLRLLRTHDFPGGPEPRVLEPAANDGQVAGPHQQQAA
;
A
#
# COMPACT_ATOMS: atom_id res chain seq x y z
N MET A 1 1.07 9.86 -4.69
CA MET A 1 1.00 8.59 -3.95
C MET A 1 -0.31 7.85 -4.19
N PHE A 2 -1.46 8.29 -3.64
CA PHE A 2 -2.72 7.52 -3.71
C PHE A 2 -3.22 7.18 -5.13
N ARG A 3 -3.34 8.20 -6.00
CA ARG A 3 -3.80 8.04 -7.40
C ARG A 3 -2.85 7.23 -8.28
N PHE A 4 -1.55 7.38 -8.08
CA PHE A 4 -0.53 6.89 -9.01
C PHE A 4 0.12 5.57 -8.59
N PHE A 5 0.10 5.25 -7.30
CA PHE A 5 0.79 4.09 -6.76
C PHE A 5 -0.13 3.19 -5.96
N ILE A 6 -0.69 3.68 -4.84
CA ILE A 6 -1.43 2.84 -3.87
C ILE A 6 -2.61 2.13 -4.54
N ILE A 7 -3.56 2.86 -5.14
CA ILE A 7 -4.74 2.23 -5.76
C ILE A 7 -4.33 1.36 -6.97
N PRO A 8 -3.59 1.88 -7.97
CA PRO A 8 -3.22 1.08 -9.13
C PRO A 8 -2.47 -0.20 -8.78
N CYS A 9 -1.48 -0.12 -7.88
CA CYS A 9 -0.66 -1.25 -7.49
C CYS A 9 -1.46 -2.30 -6.71
N ALA A 10 -2.36 -1.87 -5.80
CA ALA A 10 -3.25 -2.78 -5.08
C ALA A 10 -4.28 -3.43 -6.01
N ALA A 11 -4.89 -2.67 -6.93
CA ALA A 11 -5.86 -3.19 -7.88
C ALA A 11 -5.25 -4.24 -8.83
N ASP A 12 -4.03 -4.00 -9.32
CA ASP A 12 -3.27 -4.96 -10.12
C ASP A 12 -2.95 -6.24 -9.32
N TYR A 13 -2.48 -6.09 -8.08
CA TYR A 13 -2.20 -7.22 -7.21
C TYR A 13 -3.44 -8.06 -6.89
N TYR A 14 -4.55 -7.43 -6.49
CA TYR A 14 -5.79 -8.14 -6.16
C TYR A 14 -6.39 -8.85 -7.36
N ARG A 15 -6.26 -8.28 -8.56
CA ARG A 15 -6.64 -8.98 -9.80
C ARG A 15 -5.84 -10.27 -10.00
N SER A 16 -4.53 -10.25 -9.72
CA SER A 16 -3.67 -11.44 -9.84
C SER A 16 -4.00 -12.53 -8.81
N LYS A 17 -4.68 -12.17 -7.71
CA LYS A 17 -5.09 -13.07 -6.62
C LYS A 17 -6.58 -13.41 -6.65
N GLU A 18 -7.33 -12.95 -7.65
CA GLU A 18 -8.80 -13.10 -7.74
C GLU A 18 -9.56 -12.52 -6.53
N ILE A 19 -8.98 -11.48 -5.90
CA ILE A 19 -9.58 -10.79 -4.75
C ILE A 19 -10.38 -9.59 -5.24
N THR A 20 -11.61 -9.47 -4.74
CA THR A 20 -12.49 -8.33 -5.01
C THR A 20 -11.99 -7.09 -4.24
N PHE A 21 -11.50 -6.06 -4.95
CA PHE A 21 -10.91 -4.86 -4.33
C PHE A 21 -11.83 -4.20 -3.30
N VAL A 22 -13.10 -3.97 -3.63
CA VAL A 22 -14.05 -3.29 -2.71
C VAL A 22 -14.35 -4.13 -1.48
N PHE A 23 -14.49 -5.45 -1.64
CA PHE A 23 -14.74 -6.34 -0.52
C PHE A 23 -13.55 -6.36 0.43
N HIS A 24 -12.34 -6.47 -0.12
CA HIS A 24 -11.11 -6.44 0.67
C HIS A 24 -10.90 -5.07 1.37
N ALA A 25 -11.13 -3.96 0.65
CA ALA A 25 -11.07 -2.62 1.23
C ALA A 25 -12.11 -2.42 2.35
N LEU A 26 -13.32 -3.00 2.21
CA LEU A 26 -14.34 -2.99 3.25
C LEU A 26 -13.89 -3.78 4.49
N LEU A 27 -13.34 -4.99 4.32
CA LEU A 27 -12.83 -5.78 5.43
C LEU A 27 -11.72 -5.04 6.19
N ARG A 28 -10.79 -4.41 5.47
CA ARG A 28 -9.73 -3.58 6.06
C ARG A 28 -10.30 -2.39 6.84
N PHE A 29 -11.28 -1.70 6.27
CA PHE A 29 -11.93 -0.58 6.95
C PHE A 29 -12.65 -1.02 8.24
N LEU A 30 -13.27 -2.20 8.24
CA LEU A 30 -13.95 -2.74 9.43
C LEU A 30 -12.97 -3.19 10.52
N ASP A 31 -11.78 -3.68 10.15
CA ASP A 31 -10.76 -4.13 11.12
C ASP A 31 -9.93 -2.96 11.68
N ASP A 32 -9.55 -1.97 10.85
CA ASP A 32 -8.91 -0.73 11.31
C ASP A 32 -9.20 0.47 10.37
N PRO A 33 -10.20 1.31 10.69
CA PRO A 33 -10.55 2.46 9.86
C PRO A 33 -9.48 3.57 9.92
N ALA A 34 -8.67 3.64 10.97
CA ALA A 34 -7.65 4.68 11.10
C ALA A 34 -6.57 4.51 10.01
N SER A 35 -6.23 3.25 9.69
CA SER A 35 -5.29 2.90 8.62
C SER A 35 -5.71 3.37 7.21
N MET A 36 -6.99 3.72 7.02
CA MET A 36 -7.55 4.18 5.74
C MET A 36 -7.69 5.70 5.65
N MET A 37 -7.75 6.38 6.81
CA MET A 37 -7.97 7.83 6.87
C MET A 37 -6.69 8.63 6.73
N ASP A 38 -5.55 8.07 7.10
CA ASP A 38 -4.22 8.64 6.84
C ASP A 38 -3.38 7.70 5.96
N PRO A 39 -3.55 7.73 4.63
CA PRO A 39 -2.82 6.87 3.71
C PRO A 39 -1.32 7.22 3.60
N THR A 40 -0.87 8.28 4.28
CA THR A 40 0.54 8.67 4.36
C THR A 40 1.18 8.33 5.70
N GLY A 41 0.40 7.97 6.72
CA GLY A 41 0.90 7.62 8.04
C GLY A 41 1.55 8.76 8.85
N PHE A 42 1.61 10.00 8.33
CA PHE A 42 2.28 11.13 9.01
C PHE A 42 1.63 11.54 10.35
N MET A 43 0.33 11.31 10.49
CA MET A 43 -0.45 11.63 11.69
C MET A 43 -0.90 10.36 12.43
N SER A 44 -0.47 9.19 11.97
CA SER A 44 -0.81 7.90 12.56
C SER A 44 -0.03 7.64 13.84
N HIS A 45 -0.72 7.07 14.83
CA HIS A 45 -0.07 6.55 16.03
C HIS A 45 0.73 5.28 15.69
N ARG A 46 1.75 4.96 16.49
CA ARG A 46 2.59 3.75 16.36
C ARG A 46 1.78 2.50 16.05
N ASP A 47 0.77 2.23 16.88
CA ASP A 47 -0.02 0.99 16.80
C ASP A 47 -0.91 0.95 15.54
N ALA A 48 -1.29 2.11 14.98
CA ALA A 48 -2.03 2.18 13.71
C ALA A 48 -1.13 1.86 12.51
N ILE A 49 0.14 2.31 12.54
CA ILE A 49 1.13 1.97 11.50
C ILE A 49 1.47 0.48 11.59
N ILE A 50 1.67 -0.06 12.80
CA ILE A 50 1.92 -1.49 13.01
C ILE A 50 0.71 -2.33 12.57
N GLY A 51 -0.50 -1.94 12.95
CA GLY A 51 -1.73 -2.57 12.52
C GLY A 51 -1.85 -2.59 10.99
N HIS A 52 -1.60 -1.45 10.34
CA HIS A 52 -1.56 -1.36 8.88
C HIS A 52 -0.56 -2.34 8.26
N LEU A 53 0.67 -2.35 8.77
CA LEU A 53 1.76 -3.21 8.30
C LEU A 53 1.41 -4.69 8.37
N MET A 54 0.60 -5.11 9.35
CA MET A 54 0.21 -6.51 9.50
C MET A 54 -1.02 -6.91 8.69
N GLN A 55 -1.88 -5.98 8.27
CA GLN A 55 -3.17 -6.28 7.63
C GLN A 55 -3.10 -6.56 6.12
N VAL A 56 -2.10 -6.01 5.42
CA VAL A 56 -2.00 -6.14 3.96
C VAL A 56 -0.58 -6.42 3.52
N THR A 57 -0.45 -7.10 2.38
CA THR A 57 0.85 -7.33 1.74
C THR A 57 1.31 -6.05 1.05
N HIS A 58 2.31 -5.37 1.61
CA HIS A 58 2.78 -4.09 1.10
C HIS A 58 3.52 -4.23 -0.23
N ALA A 59 3.42 -3.21 -1.08
CA ALA A 59 4.21 -3.09 -2.31
C ALA A 59 5.70 -3.03 -2.00
N ASP A 60 6.06 -2.21 -1.00
CA ASP A 60 7.35 -2.10 -0.35
C ASP A 60 7.09 -1.49 1.05
N PRO A 61 7.47 -2.14 2.17
CA PRO A 61 7.23 -1.62 3.51
C PRO A 61 8.27 -0.59 3.99
N ILE A 62 9.34 -0.29 3.22
CA ILE A 62 10.43 0.59 3.66
C ILE A 62 9.93 1.97 4.12
N TYR A 63 8.98 2.56 3.41
CA TYR A 63 8.34 3.82 3.79
C TYR A 63 7.77 3.77 5.22
N ASP A 64 6.99 2.74 5.55
CA ASP A 64 6.35 2.57 6.84
C ASP A 64 7.37 2.22 7.95
N LEU A 65 8.42 1.46 7.61
CA LEU A 65 9.53 1.20 8.53
C LEU A 65 10.29 2.48 8.88
N GLN A 66 10.48 3.39 7.92
CA GLN A 66 11.11 4.69 8.17
C GLN A 66 10.22 5.60 9.04
N LEU A 67 8.89 5.55 8.86
CA LEU A 67 7.95 6.22 9.77
C LEU A 67 8.04 5.66 11.19
N LEU A 68 8.02 4.33 11.35
CA LEU A 68 8.15 3.69 12.66
C LEU A 68 9.50 3.94 13.32
N ALA A 69 10.59 4.02 12.55
CA ALA A 69 11.92 4.33 13.05
C ALA A 69 11.98 5.74 13.69
N ALA A 70 11.13 6.67 13.25
CA ALA A 70 11.03 8.01 13.85
C ALA A 70 10.26 8.01 15.18
N ILE A 71 9.57 6.93 15.53
CA ILE A 71 8.78 6.80 16.75
C ILE A 71 9.61 6.01 17.79
N PRO A 72 9.74 6.49 19.05
CA PRO A 72 10.42 5.74 20.09
C PRO A 72 9.82 4.34 20.24
N THR A 73 10.66 3.31 20.24
CA THR A 73 10.27 1.88 20.34
C THR A 73 9.43 1.34 19.17
N GLY A 74 9.28 2.10 18.07
CA GLY A 74 8.36 1.74 16.97
C GLY A 74 8.72 0.43 16.29
N LEU A 75 10.01 0.22 15.98
CA LEU A 75 10.48 -1.00 15.33
C LEU A 75 10.56 -2.20 16.29
N GLU A 76 10.92 -1.97 17.55
CA GLU A 76 10.89 -3.02 18.58
C GLU A 76 9.48 -3.58 18.79
N GLU A 77 8.49 -2.69 18.84
CA GLU A 77 7.09 -3.07 19.00
C GLU A 77 6.58 -3.85 17.79
N LEU A 78 6.91 -3.39 16.57
CA LEU A 78 6.57 -4.11 15.34
C LEU A 78 7.16 -5.53 15.34
N GLU A 79 8.45 -5.66 15.67
CA GLU A 79 9.11 -6.96 15.75
C GLU A 79 8.41 -7.90 16.75
N SER A 80 8.09 -7.39 17.95
CA SER A 80 7.39 -8.18 18.97
C SER A 80 5.99 -8.62 18.52
N GLN A 81 5.22 -7.75 17.86
CA GLN A 81 3.90 -8.11 17.37
C GLN A 81 3.96 -9.11 16.21
N LEU A 82 4.97 -9.01 15.33
CA LEU A 82 5.19 -10.00 14.28
C LEU A 82 5.55 -11.38 14.84
N GLU A 83 6.39 -11.43 15.88
CA GLU A 83 6.67 -12.68 16.60
C GLU A 83 5.39 -13.29 17.21
N GLN A 84 4.53 -12.48 17.80
CA GLN A 84 3.23 -12.93 18.33
C GLN A 84 2.28 -13.40 17.23
N MET A 85 2.26 -12.73 16.06
CA MET A 85 1.47 -13.14 14.90
C MET A 85 1.90 -14.52 14.41
N ILE A 86 3.21 -14.74 14.24
CA ILE A 86 3.78 -16.02 13.81
C ILE A 86 3.53 -17.12 14.86
N ALA A 87 3.62 -16.79 16.14
CA ALA A 87 3.33 -17.71 17.23
C ALA A 87 1.82 -17.97 17.43
N GLY A 88 0.94 -17.25 16.73
CA GLY A 88 -0.51 -17.34 16.89
C GLY A 88 -1.03 -16.82 18.24
N THR A 89 -0.25 -16.00 18.95
CA THR A 89 -0.60 -15.44 20.27
C THR A 89 -1.06 -14.00 20.22
N HIS A 90 -0.95 -13.35 19.06
CA HIS A 90 -1.39 -11.97 18.89
C HIS A 90 -2.92 -11.86 19.05
N PRO A 91 -3.44 -10.89 19.81
CA PRO A 91 -4.90 -10.75 20.06
C PRO A 91 -5.74 -10.61 18.80
N ARG A 92 -5.15 -10.09 17.71
CA ARG A 92 -5.80 -9.91 16.40
C ARG A 92 -5.39 -10.95 15.36
N ALA A 93 -4.74 -12.04 15.76
CA ALA A 93 -4.22 -13.05 14.82
C ALA A 93 -5.31 -13.61 13.89
N GLU A 94 -6.50 -13.89 14.43
CA GLU A 94 -7.63 -14.40 13.65
C GLU A 94 -8.16 -13.36 12.65
N SER A 95 -8.40 -12.12 13.08
CA SER A 95 -8.96 -11.09 12.20
C SER A 95 -7.98 -10.67 11.10
N ILE A 96 -6.70 -10.51 11.45
CA ILE A 96 -5.63 -10.22 10.48
C ILE A 96 -5.45 -11.40 9.52
N GLY A 97 -5.43 -12.63 10.04
CA GLY A 97 -5.30 -13.85 9.23
C GLY A 97 -6.45 -14.05 8.23
N ALA A 98 -7.65 -13.54 8.54
CA ALA A 98 -8.79 -13.58 7.62
C ALA A 98 -8.69 -12.57 6.46
N ILE A 99 -7.84 -11.55 6.59
CA ILE A 99 -7.70 -10.47 5.61
C ILE A 99 -6.42 -10.63 4.79
N ILE A 100 -5.31 -11.03 5.41
CA ILE A 100 -4.00 -11.03 4.77
C ILE A 100 -3.96 -11.92 3.50
N GLU A 101 -3.36 -11.39 2.43
CA GLU A 101 -3.39 -12.05 1.12
C GLU A 101 -2.32 -13.14 0.95
N ASP A 102 -1.24 -13.05 1.72
CA ASP A 102 -0.11 -13.99 1.71
C ASP A 102 0.18 -14.48 3.13
N SER A 103 -0.02 -15.78 3.36
CA SER A 103 0.19 -16.42 4.67
C SER A 103 1.65 -16.42 5.13
N SER A 104 2.61 -16.24 4.21
CA SER A 104 4.04 -16.16 4.54
C SER A 104 4.51 -14.72 4.84
N TYR A 105 3.63 -13.74 4.65
CA TYR A 105 4.01 -12.33 4.67
C TYR A 105 4.59 -11.89 6.01
N HIS A 106 3.96 -12.25 7.14
CA HIS A 106 4.46 -11.84 8.47
C HIS A 106 5.85 -12.38 8.76
N GLN A 107 6.19 -13.58 8.28
CA GLN A 107 7.53 -14.13 8.42
C GLN A 107 8.55 -13.34 7.60
N ARG A 108 8.25 -13.07 6.32
CA ARG A 108 9.13 -12.27 5.46
C ARG A 108 9.29 -10.84 5.97
N LEU A 109 8.22 -10.26 6.49
CA LEU A 109 8.24 -8.93 7.09
C LEU A 109 9.09 -8.90 8.37
N LEU A 110 9.02 -9.92 9.23
CA LEU A 110 9.88 -10.02 10.42
C LEU A 110 11.36 -10.07 10.06
N GLU A 111 11.73 -10.91 9.08
CA GLU A 111 13.11 -10.99 8.58
C GLU A 111 13.58 -9.63 8.05
N HIS A 112 12.72 -8.96 7.28
CA HIS A 112 13.01 -7.65 6.71
C HIS A 112 13.13 -6.54 7.77
N VAL A 113 12.27 -6.52 8.80
CA VAL A 113 12.40 -5.60 9.94
C VAL A 113 13.74 -5.77 10.63
N ARG A 114 14.17 -7.01 10.86
CA ARG A 114 15.48 -7.30 11.47
C ARG A 114 16.64 -6.83 10.61
N GLU A 115 16.58 -7.04 9.29
CA GLU A 115 17.58 -6.52 8.35
C GLU A 115 17.61 -4.98 8.38
N PHE A 116 16.45 -4.34 8.33
CA PHE A 116 16.31 -2.89 8.36
C PHE A 116 16.86 -2.28 9.65
N ARG A 117 16.62 -2.90 10.81
CA ARG A 117 17.14 -2.42 12.10
C ARG A 117 18.67 -2.44 12.17
N VAL A 118 19.33 -3.34 11.46
CA VAL A 118 20.79 -3.45 11.45
C VAL A 118 21.43 -2.45 10.50
N ASP A 119 20.93 -2.36 9.27
CA ASP A 119 21.43 -1.41 8.27
C ASP A 119 20.27 -0.83 7.44
N PRO A 120 19.63 0.26 7.91
CA PRO A 120 18.51 0.88 7.20
C PRO A 120 18.89 1.38 5.81
N ALA A 121 20.16 1.77 5.60
CA ALA A 121 20.61 2.42 4.36
C ALA A 121 20.83 1.41 3.22
N SER A 122 21.19 0.17 3.56
CA SER A 122 21.45 -0.90 2.57
C SER A 122 20.41 -2.02 2.59
N CYS A 123 19.32 -1.85 3.36
CA CYS A 123 18.27 -2.85 3.48
C CYS A 123 17.63 -3.13 2.12
N LYS A 124 17.56 -4.40 1.74
CA LYS A 124 16.98 -4.80 0.45
C LYS A 124 15.47 -4.63 0.47
N PRO A 125 14.86 -4.05 -0.57
CA PRO A 125 13.42 -3.82 -0.57
C PRO A 125 12.65 -5.15 -0.58
N LEU A 126 11.66 -5.26 0.30
CA LEU A 126 10.72 -6.39 0.31
C LEU A 126 9.61 -6.13 -0.70
N LEU A 127 9.95 -6.23 -1.98
CA LEU A 127 9.01 -5.93 -3.06
C LEU A 127 7.95 -7.01 -3.19
N ARG A 128 6.70 -6.57 -3.39
CA ARG A 128 5.60 -7.46 -3.79
C ARG A 128 5.79 -7.93 -5.24
N ASP A 129 5.34 -9.14 -5.54
CA ASP A 129 5.53 -9.80 -6.84
C ASP A 129 5.12 -8.93 -8.03
N ASN A 130 4.00 -8.20 -7.89
CA ASN A 130 3.47 -7.35 -8.97
C ASN A 130 4.26 -6.04 -9.18
N VAL A 131 5.14 -5.69 -8.25
CA VAL A 131 6.05 -4.55 -8.36
C VAL A 131 7.41 -5.00 -8.90
N ALA A 132 7.96 -6.09 -8.36
CA ALA A 132 9.30 -6.59 -8.70
C ALA A 132 9.53 -6.82 -10.20
N GLY A 133 8.48 -7.21 -10.93
CA GLY A 133 8.53 -7.49 -12.38
C GLY A 133 7.93 -6.39 -13.27
N ASN A 134 7.50 -5.25 -12.72
CA ASN A 134 6.70 -4.27 -13.47
C ASN A 134 7.42 -2.92 -13.62
N PRO A 135 7.96 -2.60 -14.82
CA PRO A 135 8.63 -1.33 -15.07
C PRO A 135 7.78 -0.09 -14.81
N HIS A 136 6.44 -0.22 -14.91
CA HIS A 136 5.53 0.89 -14.62
C HIS A 136 5.55 1.27 -13.13
N PHE A 137 5.51 0.28 -12.25
CA PHE A 137 5.54 0.52 -10.80
C PHE A 137 6.95 0.82 -10.29
N ALA A 138 7.99 0.30 -10.94
CA ALA A 138 9.38 0.55 -10.55
C ALA A 138 9.70 2.07 -10.47
N GLN A 139 9.38 2.83 -11.52
CA GLN A 139 9.65 4.29 -11.54
C GLN A 139 8.84 5.07 -10.50
N ILE A 140 7.61 4.62 -10.22
CA ILE A 140 6.75 5.27 -9.24
C ILE A 140 7.19 4.90 -7.81
N ALA A 141 7.71 3.68 -7.62
CA ALA A 141 8.29 3.20 -6.37
C ALA A 141 9.60 3.93 -6.02
N GLU A 142 10.39 4.39 -6.99
CA GLU A 142 11.54 5.28 -6.73
C GLU A 142 11.14 6.60 -6.05
N VAL A 143 9.88 7.03 -6.22
CA VAL A 143 9.39 8.29 -5.65
C VAL A 143 8.60 8.08 -4.36
N PHE A 144 7.83 6.99 -4.25
CA PHE A 144 6.95 6.74 -3.10
C PHE A 144 7.34 5.51 -2.26
N GLY A 145 8.42 4.81 -2.58
CA GLY A 145 8.88 3.61 -1.86
C GLY A 145 9.62 3.94 -0.56
N ASP A 146 10.21 5.12 -0.45
CA ASP A 146 10.86 5.62 0.76
C ASP A 146 10.35 7.02 1.17
N LEU A 147 10.45 7.30 2.47
CA LEU A 147 9.96 8.50 3.13
C LEU A 147 10.69 9.77 2.66
N PRO A 148 12.03 9.84 2.60
CA PRO A 148 12.74 11.00 2.03
C PRO A 148 12.29 11.37 0.61
N SER A 149 12.22 10.41 -0.31
CA SER A 149 11.81 10.64 -1.70
C SER A 149 10.36 11.11 -1.78
N ALA A 150 9.48 10.49 -1.00
CA ALA A 150 8.07 10.88 -0.93
C ALA A 150 7.89 12.31 -0.41
N ILE A 151 8.59 12.67 0.67
CA ILE A 151 8.60 14.04 1.22
C ILE A 151 9.17 15.01 0.18
N GLY A 152 10.23 14.65 -0.53
CA GLY A 152 10.79 15.45 -1.62
C GLY A 152 9.76 15.72 -2.72
N TYR A 153 8.99 14.70 -3.12
CA TYR A 153 7.89 14.89 -4.06
C TYR A 153 6.81 15.80 -3.50
N PHE A 154 6.35 15.59 -2.26
CA PHE A 154 5.32 16.43 -1.64
C PHE A 154 5.77 17.89 -1.50
N ALA A 155 7.02 18.13 -1.14
CA ALA A 155 7.61 19.47 -1.06
C ALA A 155 7.74 20.15 -2.43
N SER A 156 7.79 19.39 -3.53
CA SER A 156 7.80 19.94 -4.89
C SER A 156 6.41 20.38 -5.39
N LEU A 157 5.33 20.03 -4.66
CA LEU A 157 3.98 20.36 -5.06
C LEU A 157 3.69 21.87 -4.91
N PRO A 158 2.77 22.43 -5.71
CA PRO A 158 2.41 23.83 -5.57
C PRO A 158 1.87 24.15 -4.17
N ASP A 159 2.46 25.15 -3.53
CA ASP A 159 2.10 25.69 -2.22
C ASP A 159 0.80 26.54 -2.24
N ARG A 160 0.36 26.96 -3.42
CA ARG A 160 -0.85 27.79 -3.59
C ARG A 160 -2.08 26.94 -3.94
N PRO A 161 -3.20 27.07 -3.22
CA PRO A 161 -4.41 26.26 -3.43
C PRO A 161 -4.91 26.23 -4.87
N MET A 162 -4.92 27.36 -5.57
CA MET A 162 -5.36 27.43 -6.98
C MET A 162 -4.41 26.70 -7.92
N ARG A 163 -3.09 26.75 -7.68
CA ARG A 163 -2.11 26.01 -8.48
C ARG A 163 -2.20 24.51 -8.19
N ALA A 164 -2.44 24.13 -6.94
CA ALA A 164 -2.67 22.75 -6.56
C ALA A 164 -3.94 22.18 -7.21
N LEU A 165 -5.04 22.93 -7.22
CA LEU A 165 -6.28 22.55 -7.91
C LEU A 165 -6.08 22.42 -9.43
N LEU A 166 -5.43 23.40 -10.06
CA LEU A 166 -5.12 23.33 -11.49
C LEU A 166 -4.24 22.13 -11.84
N ARG A 167 -3.27 21.81 -10.97
CA ARG A 167 -2.44 20.60 -11.13
C ARG A 167 -3.28 19.34 -10.97
N LEU A 168 -4.12 19.24 -9.94
CA LEU A 168 -5.02 18.11 -9.71
C LEU A 168 -5.92 17.83 -10.93
N LEU A 169 -6.46 18.89 -11.54
CA LEU A 169 -7.34 18.76 -12.70
C LEU A 169 -6.60 18.41 -14.01
N ARG A 170 -5.30 18.71 -14.11
CA ARG A 170 -4.51 18.51 -15.35
C ARG A 170 -3.65 17.26 -15.32
N THR A 171 -3.26 16.78 -14.14
CA THR A 171 -2.35 15.66 -13.99
C THR A 171 -3.14 14.35 -13.91
N HIS A 172 -3.33 13.73 -15.07
CA HIS A 172 -3.95 12.40 -15.15
C HIS A 172 -2.96 11.27 -14.93
N ASP A 173 -1.71 11.47 -15.35
CA ASP A 173 -0.60 10.51 -15.31
C ASP A 173 0.54 10.97 -14.42
N PHE A 174 1.39 10.02 -14.00
CA PHE A 174 2.54 10.35 -13.17
C PHE A 174 3.57 11.17 -13.98
N PRO A 175 3.96 12.38 -13.53
CA PRO A 175 4.88 13.24 -14.28
C PRO A 175 6.24 12.57 -14.47
N GLY A 176 6.67 12.39 -15.73
CA GLY A 176 7.94 11.71 -16.04
C GLY A 176 7.88 10.18 -15.92
N GLY A 177 6.70 9.60 -15.68
CA GLY A 177 6.48 8.15 -15.69
C GLY A 177 6.42 7.57 -17.12
N PRO A 178 6.34 6.23 -17.24
CA PRO A 178 6.21 5.58 -18.53
C PRO A 178 4.84 5.87 -19.16
N GLU A 179 4.75 5.75 -20.49
CA GLU A 179 3.51 5.94 -21.26
C GLU A 179 2.28 5.34 -20.55
N PRO A 180 1.16 6.08 -20.49
CA PRO A 180 -0.01 5.65 -19.75
C PRO A 180 -0.52 4.32 -20.31
N ARG A 181 -0.40 3.27 -19.50
CA ARG A 181 -1.20 2.08 -19.74
C ARG A 181 -2.63 2.43 -19.35
N VAL A 182 -3.59 2.05 -20.18
CA VAL A 182 -4.98 1.90 -19.71
C VAL A 182 -4.90 0.80 -18.66
N LEU A 183 -4.69 1.21 -17.40
CA LEU A 183 -4.91 0.36 -16.25
C LEU A 183 -6.38 0.02 -16.37
N GLU A 184 -6.66 -1.24 -16.71
CA GLU A 184 -8.02 -1.71 -16.64
C GLU A 184 -8.53 -1.37 -15.24
N PRO A 185 -9.76 -0.85 -15.14
CA PRO A 185 -10.30 -0.49 -13.86
C PRO A 185 -10.18 -1.67 -12.89
N ALA A 186 -10.11 -1.37 -11.58
CA ALA A 186 -10.11 -2.40 -10.55
C ALA A 186 -11.19 -3.44 -10.88
N ALA A 187 -11.01 -4.70 -10.49
CA ALA A 187 -11.86 -5.85 -10.85
C ALA A 187 -13.38 -5.68 -10.55
N ASN A 188 -13.78 -4.52 -10.02
CA ASN A 188 -15.11 -4.10 -9.64
C ASN A 188 -15.68 -2.94 -10.45
N ASP A 189 -15.07 -2.53 -11.58
CA ASP A 189 -15.90 -1.99 -12.66
C ASP A 189 -16.71 -3.18 -13.15
N GLY A 190 -17.78 -3.48 -12.43
CA GLY A 190 -18.75 -4.46 -12.84
C GLY A 190 -19.02 -4.19 -14.30
N GLN A 191 -18.99 -5.23 -15.12
CA GLN A 191 -19.60 -5.14 -16.44
C GLN A 191 -20.95 -4.47 -16.22
N VAL A 192 -21.07 -3.21 -16.62
CA VAL A 192 -22.36 -2.58 -16.77
C VAL A 192 -23.00 -3.46 -17.82
N ALA A 193 -23.86 -4.37 -17.37
CA ALA A 193 -24.62 -5.24 -18.24
C ALA A 193 -25.26 -4.32 -19.26
N GLY A 194 -24.74 -4.36 -20.49
CA GLY A 194 -25.30 -3.62 -21.59
C GLY A 194 -26.79 -3.97 -21.66
N PRO A 195 -27.67 -3.01 -21.99
CA PRO A 195 -29.09 -3.28 -22.02
C PRO A 195 -29.33 -4.50 -22.88
N HIS A 196 -29.95 -5.52 -22.28
CA HIS A 196 -30.45 -6.71 -22.97
C HIS A 196 -31.09 -6.25 -24.29
N GLN A 197 -30.44 -6.58 -25.40
CA GLN A 197 -31.12 -6.59 -26.69
C GLN A 197 -32.26 -7.58 -26.54
N GLN A 198 -33.48 -7.03 -26.40
CA GLN A 198 -34.71 -7.77 -26.60
C GLN A 198 -34.60 -8.45 -27.97
N GLN A 199 -34.57 -9.77 -27.96
CA GLN A 199 -34.94 -10.56 -29.11
C GLN A 199 -36.35 -10.13 -29.52
N ALA A 200 -36.45 -9.49 -30.67
CA ALA A 200 -37.69 -9.28 -31.38
C ALA A 200 -37.71 -10.23 -32.58
N ALA A 201 -38.70 -11.13 -32.56
CA ALA A 201 -39.26 -11.96 -33.63
C ALA A 201 -38.36 -13.04 -34.25
#